data_AF-A0A9W7J0X4-F1
#
_entry.id   AF-A0A9W7J0X4-F1
#
_cell.length_a   1.000
_cell.length_b   1.000
_cell.length_c   1.000
_cell.angle_alpha   90.00
_cell.angle_beta   90.00
_cell.angle_gamma   90.00
#
_symmetry.space_group_name_H-M   'P 1'
#
loop_
_entity.id
_entity.type
_entity.pdbx_description
1 polymer ?
#
loop_
_entity_poly.entity_id
_entity_poly.type
_entity_poly.pdbx_seq_one_letter_code
_entity_poly.pdbx_strand_id
1 'polypeptide(L)'
;MAFIGEAALSKLFDLLLGNSIDAVLSFVADHKQVYDQLQEWKSILPGIKAVLNHAEEKQIKDEAVKTWLDDLQDLAYDADDILDDFAYQELRLKLHNTQAQSRPSKIRKLLST
;
A
#
# COMPACT_ATOMS: atom_id res chain seq x y z
N MET A 1 12.72 25.50 1.25
CA MET A 1 13.04 24.64 0.09
C MET A 1 12.76 23.24 0.56
N ALA A 2 11.62 22.66 0.18
CA ALA A 2 11.31 21.27 0.51
C ALA A 2 12.21 20.36 -0.35
N PHE A 3 12.78 19.32 0.24
CA PHE A 3 13.58 18.36 -0.52
C PHE A 3 12.64 17.56 -1.44
N ILE A 4 13.07 17.20 -2.64
CA ILE A 4 12.21 16.46 -3.59
C ILE A 4 11.74 15.12 -2.98
N GLY A 5 12.56 14.52 -2.11
CA GLY A 5 12.20 13.33 -1.32
C GLY A 5 11.18 13.58 -0.20
N GLU A 6 11.07 14.79 0.35
CA GLU A 6 10.14 15.11 1.44
C GLU A 6 8.67 15.01 0.98
N ALA A 7 8.37 15.49 -0.23
CA ALA A 7 7.02 15.43 -0.80
C ALA A 7 6.64 14.01 -1.22
N ALA A 8 7.58 13.25 -1.77
CA ALA A 8 7.36 11.85 -2.13
C ALA A 8 7.16 10.97 -0.89
N LEU A 9 8.01 11.14 0.13
CA LEU A 9 7.91 10.40 1.39
C LEU A 9 6.67 10.76 2.20
N SER A 10 6.24 12.02 2.19
CA SER A 10 4.97 12.39 2.83
C SER A 10 3.78 11.64 2.23
N LYS A 11 3.70 11.58 0.89
CA LYS A 11 2.65 10.79 0.22
C LYS A 11 2.75 9.31 0.56
N LEU A 12 3.96 8.76 0.60
CA LEU A 12 4.17 7.37 1.01
C LEU A 12 3.68 7.15 2.45
N PHE A 13 4.01 8.03 3.39
CA PHE A 13 3.55 7.91 4.77
C PHE A 13 2.04 8.07 4.88
N ASP A 14 1.40 8.93 4.10
CA ASP A 14 -0.06 9.04 4.09
C ASP A 14 -0.74 7.80 3.46
N LEU A 15 -0.12 7.21 2.44
CA LEU A 15 -0.59 5.97 1.82
C LEU A 15 -0.41 4.77 2.77
N LEU A 16 0.80 4.61 3.32
CA LEU A 16 1.16 3.49 4.18
C LEU A 16 0.59 3.64 5.59
N LEU A 17 0.62 4.80 6.23
CA LEU A 17 0.05 4.97 7.58
C LEU A 17 -1.43 5.36 7.57
N GLY A 18 -2.01 5.58 6.39
CA GLY A 18 -3.42 5.92 6.22
C GLY A 18 -4.33 4.72 5.97
N ASN A 19 -5.48 5.01 5.38
CA ASN A 19 -6.57 4.05 5.18
C ASN A 19 -6.19 2.85 4.27
N SER A 20 -5.16 2.98 3.43
CA SER A 20 -4.80 1.95 2.44
C SER A 20 -4.14 0.73 3.06
N ILE A 21 -3.24 0.88 4.06
CA ILE A 21 -2.68 -0.28 4.77
C ILE A 21 -3.75 -1.05 5.53
N ASP A 22 -4.73 -0.37 6.15
CA ASP A 22 -5.80 -1.08 6.84
C ASP A 22 -6.70 -1.86 5.86
N ALA A 23 -6.94 -1.32 4.66
CA ALA A 23 -7.62 -2.04 3.59
C ALA A 23 -6.82 -3.29 3.16
N VAL A 24 -5.51 -3.15 2.93
CA VAL A 24 -4.65 -4.28 2.54
C VAL A 24 -4.51 -5.31 3.65
N LEU A 25 -4.36 -4.90 4.91
CA LEU A 25 -4.33 -5.79 6.08
C LEU A 25 -5.60 -6.64 6.19
N SER A 26 -6.77 -6.03 5.93
CA SER A 26 -8.05 -6.74 5.96
C SER A 26 -8.17 -7.80 4.86
N PHE A 27 -7.60 -7.52 3.68
CA PHE A 27 -7.61 -8.43 2.52
C PHE A 27 -6.60 -9.57 2.68
N VAL A 28 -5.44 -9.26 3.25
CA VAL A 28 -4.32 -10.17 3.47
C VAL A 28 -4.45 -10.91 4.81
N ALA A 29 -5.54 -10.71 5.57
CA ALA A 29 -5.78 -11.39 6.85
C ALA A 29 -5.66 -12.93 6.76
N ASP A 30 -6.04 -13.52 5.62
CA ASP A 30 -5.89 -14.97 5.36
C ASP A 30 -4.44 -15.39 5.03
N HIS A 31 -3.53 -14.45 4.74
CA HIS A 31 -2.13 -14.67 4.39
C HIS A 31 -1.21 -14.18 5.52
N LYS A 32 -1.07 -15.03 6.55
CA LYS A 32 -0.34 -14.73 7.80
C LYS A 32 1.03 -14.06 7.60
N GLN A 33 1.84 -14.53 6.65
CA GLN A 33 3.19 -13.98 6.42
C GLN A 33 3.15 -12.51 5.98
N VAL A 34 2.30 -12.18 5.02
CA VAL A 34 2.22 -10.82 4.47
C VAL A 34 1.51 -9.90 5.48
N TYR A 35 0.54 -10.42 6.23
CA TYR A 35 -0.10 -9.70 7.34
C TYR A 35 0.90 -9.30 8.43
N ASP A 36 1.73 -10.25 8.88
CA ASP A 36 2.76 -10.01 9.90
C ASP A 36 3.76 -8.95 9.42
N GLN A 37 4.18 -9.00 8.15
CA GLN A 37 5.08 -8.00 7.55
C GLN A 37 4.43 -6.61 7.46
N LEU A 38 3.17 -6.49 7.03
CA LEU A 38 2.49 -5.19 6.97
C LEU A 38 2.26 -4.59 8.37
N GLN A 39 1.99 -5.43 9.37
CA GLN A 39 1.90 -4.98 10.78
C GLN A 39 3.23 -4.45 11.29
N GLU A 40 4.33 -5.13 10.99
CA GLU A 40 5.68 -4.67 11.33
C GLU A 40 5.96 -3.30 10.69
N TRP A 41 5.62 -3.14 9.41
CA TRP A 41 5.81 -1.87 8.69
C TRP A 41 4.97 -0.75 9.31
N LYS A 42 3.71 -1.01 9.64
CA LYS A 42 2.82 -0.06 10.35
C LYS A 42 3.40 0.40 11.69
N SER A 43 4.18 -0.44 12.37
CA SER A 43 4.85 -0.07 13.63
C SER A 43 6.16 0.70 13.44
N ILE A 44 6.91 0.47 12.36
CA ILE A 44 8.24 1.05 12.15
C ILE A 44 8.17 2.40 11.44
N LEU A 45 7.29 2.54 10.45
CA LEU A 45 7.14 3.75 9.63
C LEU A 45 6.93 5.06 10.44
N PRO A 46 6.15 5.09 11.55
CA PRO A 46 6.02 6.30 12.35
C PRO A 46 7.35 6.75 12.98
N GLY A 47 8.20 5.79 13.36
CA GLY A 47 9.54 6.07 13.89
C GLY A 47 10.46 6.66 12.83
N ILE A 48 10.41 6.13 11.61
CA ILE A 48 11.16 6.67 10.46
C ILE A 48 10.74 8.12 10.18
N LYS A 49 9.42 8.41 10.16
CA LYS A 49 8.89 9.77 10.00
C LYS A 49 9.39 10.73 11.08
N ALA A 50 9.45 10.27 12.34
CA ALA A 50 9.96 11.07 13.45
C ALA A 50 11.46 11.38 13.32
N VAL A 51 12.27 10.39 12.91
CA VAL A 51 13.71 10.58 12.64
C VAL A 51 13.90 11.55 11.47
N LEU A 52 13.07 11.46 10.43
CA LEU A 52 13.11 12.34 9.28
C LEU A 52 12.83 13.80 9.65
N ASN A 53 11.72 14.04 10.37
CA ASN A 53 11.37 15.36 10.86
C ASN A 53 12.49 15.95 11.74
N HIS A 54 13.11 15.11 12.58
CA HIS A 54 14.21 15.54 13.44
C HIS A 54 15.48 15.90 12.66
N ALA A 55 15.78 15.14 11.59
CA ALA A 55 16.91 15.40 10.71
C ALA A 55 16.72 16.70 9.90
N GLU A 56 15.49 16.96 9.46
CA GLU A 56 15.11 18.18 8.75
C GLU A 56 15.17 19.41 9.65
N GLU A 57 14.58 19.36 10.84
CA GLU A 57 14.63 20.46 11.83
C GLU A 57 16.08 20.85 12.18
N LYS A 58 16.97 19.87 12.24
CA LYS A 58 18.40 20.08 12.53
C LYS A 58 19.24 20.40 11.29
N GLN A 59 18.64 20.44 10.09
CA GLN A 59 19.33 20.61 8.80
C GLN A 59 20.58 19.70 8.70
N ILE A 60 20.43 18.44 9.10
CA ILE A 60 21.54 17.48 9.10
C ILE A 60 21.95 17.24 7.64
N LYS A 61 23.09 17.79 7.24
CA LYS A 61 23.71 17.62 5.91
C LYS A 61 24.68 16.44 5.89
N ASP A 62 24.27 15.34 6.52
CA ASP A 62 25.07 14.12 6.51
C ASP A 62 24.79 13.36 5.20
N GLU A 63 25.87 13.03 4.48
CA GLU A 63 25.77 12.28 3.24
C GLU A 63 25.21 10.86 3.46
N ALA A 64 25.43 10.27 4.63
CA ALA A 64 24.86 8.99 5.01
C ALA A 64 23.33 9.07 5.16
N VAL A 65 22.82 10.16 5.74
CA VAL A 65 21.37 10.41 5.85
C VAL A 65 20.76 10.62 4.47
N LYS A 66 21.48 11.31 3.56
CA LYS A 66 21.04 11.49 2.18
C LYS A 66 20.96 10.18 1.41
N THR A 67 21.94 9.29 1.57
CA THR A 67 21.95 7.97 0.93
C THR A 67 20.82 7.10 1.47
N TRP A 68 20.65 7.05 2.80
CA TRP A 68 19.56 6.32 3.43
C TRP A 68 18.16 6.83 3.02
N LEU A 69 18.03 8.14 2.77
CA LEU A 69 16.81 8.75 2.24
C LEU A 69 16.49 8.32 0.80
N ASP A 70 17.51 8.19 -0.03
CA ASP A 70 17.39 7.70 -1.42
C ASP A 70 16.90 6.25 -1.42
N ASP A 71 17.53 5.38 -0.60
CA ASP A 71 17.13 3.98 -0.44
C ASP A 71 15.68 3.86 0.09
N LEU A 72 15.29 4.73 1.02
CA LEU A 72 13.94 4.77 1.56
C LEU A 72 12.91 5.22 0.49
N GLN A 73 13.31 6.12 -0.40
CA GLN A 73 12.47 6.56 -1.51
C GLN A 73 12.31 5.46 -2.56
N ASP A 74 13.35 4.69 -2.86
CA ASP A 74 13.23 3.55 -3.76
C ASP A 74 12.29 2.47 -3.17
N LEU A 75 12.44 2.15 -1.89
CA LEU A 75 11.52 1.25 -1.19
C LEU A 75 10.07 1.76 -1.18
N ALA A 76 9.90 3.09 -1.15
CA ALA A 76 8.60 3.74 -1.22
C ALA A 76 7.89 3.44 -2.54
N TYR A 77 8.62 3.57 -3.66
CA TYR A 77 8.09 3.28 -4.99
C TYR A 77 7.75 1.80 -5.15
N ASP A 78 8.62 0.90 -4.69
CA ASP A 78 8.35 -0.54 -4.72
C ASP A 78 7.08 -0.89 -3.93
N ALA A 79 6.88 -0.27 -2.77
CA ALA A 79 5.70 -0.48 -1.94
C ALA A 79 4.42 0.07 -2.61
N ASP A 80 4.48 1.24 -3.23
CA ASP A 80 3.35 1.85 -3.95
C ASP A 80 2.92 0.96 -5.12
N ASP A 81 3.87 0.50 -5.94
CA ASP A 81 3.60 -0.41 -7.07
C ASP A 81 2.96 -1.74 -6.61
N ILE A 82 3.47 -2.32 -5.52
CA ILE A 82 2.90 -3.54 -4.95
C ILE A 82 1.46 -3.29 -4.47
N LEU A 83 1.21 -2.20 -3.74
CA LEU A 83 -0.11 -1.87 -3.21
C LEU A 83 -1.12 -1.57 -4.33
N ASP A 84 -0.70 -0.89 -5.39
CA ASP A 84 -1.54 -0.63 -6.58
C ASP A 84 -1.90 -1.93 -7.30
N ASP A 85 -0.97 -2.89 -7.45
CA ASP A 85 -1.28 -4.20 -8.03
C ASP A 85 -2.27 -4.96 -7.14
N PHE A 86 -2.12 -4.92 -5.81
CA PHE A 86 -3.10 -5.50 -4.88
C PHE A 86 -4.49 -4.87 -5.01
N ALA A 87 -4.57 -3.54 -5.07
CA ALA A 87 -5.83 -2.82 -5.25
C ALA A 87 -6.51 -3.19 -6.59
N TYR A 88 -5.72 -3.32 -7.65
CA TYR A 88 -6.19 -3.77 -8.96
C TYR A 88 -6.74 -5.20 -8.92
N GLN A 89 -6.03 -6.14 -8.28
CA GLN A 89 -6.49 -7.52 -8.13
C GLN A 89 -7.77 -7.61 -7.29
N GLU A 90 -7.91 -6.79 -6.24
CA GLU A 90 -9.13 -6.72 -5.43
C GLU A 90 -10.34 -6.28 -6.28
N LEU A 91 -10.16 -5.20 -7.05
CA LEU A 91 -11.20 -4.71 -7.97
C LEU A 91 -11.58 -5.77 -9.01
N ARG A 92 -10.59 -6.47 -9.56
CA ARG A 92 -10.79 -7.53 -10.54
C ARG A 92 -11.55 -8.71 -9.97
N LEU A 93 -11.25 -9.14 -8.74
CA LEU A 93 -11.97 -10.21 -8.05
C LEU A 93 -13.43 -9.83 -7.79
N LYS A 94 -13.69 -8.61 -7.31
CA LYS A 94 -15.05 -8.08 -7.10
C LYS A 94 -15.86 -8.06 -8.41
N LEU A 95 -15.25 -7.63 -9.51
CA LEU A 95 -15.90 -7.57 -10.83
C LEU A 95 -16.25 -8.98 -11.36
N HIS A 96 -15.33 -9.94 -11.27
CA HIS A 96 -15.58 -11.33 -11.69
C HIS A 96 -16.70 -12.00 -10.87
N ASN A 97 -16.74 -11.77 -9.55
CA ASN A 97 -17.82 -12.29 -8.70
C ASN A 97 -19.19 -11.68 -9.06
N THR A 98 -19.23 -10.41 -9.45
CA THR A 98 -20.46 -9.73 -9.87
C THR A 98 -20.98 -10.27 -11.21
N GLN A 99 -20.07 -10.59 -12.14
CA GLN A 99 -20.41 -11.12 -13.46
C GLN A 99 -20.90 -12.58 -13.39
N ALA A 100 -20.36 -13.38 -12.47
CA ALA A 100 -20.82 -14.75 -12.22
C ALA A 100 -22.26 -14.82 -11.67
N GLN A 101 -22.70 -13.79 -10.94
CA GLN A 101 -24.09 -13.68 -10.45
C GLN A 101 -25.08 -13.12 -11.48
N SER A 102 -24.60 -12.54 -12.59
CA SER A 102 -25.42 -11.99 -13.69
C SER A 102 -25.64 -13.00 -14.84
N ARG A 103 -25.77 -14.30 -14.54
CA ARG A 103 -26.34 -15.26 -15.50
C ARG A 103 -27.85 -15.29 -15.29
N PRO A 104 -28.68 -14.68 -16.17
CA PRO A 104 -30.12 -14.71 -15.99
C PRO A 104 -30.57 -16.17 -16.12
N SER A 105 -31.16 -16.68 -15.05
CA SER A 105 -31.71 -18.04 -14.92
C SER A 105 -32.87 -18.37 -15.88
N LYS A 106 -33.11 -17.52 -16.90
CA LYS A 106 -34.23 -17.62 -17.83
C LYS A 106 -34.04 -18.66 -18.95
N ILE A 107 -32.84 -19.16 -19.19
CA ILE A 107 -32.60 -20.14 -20.27
C ILE A 107 -32.92 -21.58 -19.83
N ARG A 108 -32.84 -21.91 -18.52
CA ARG A 108 -33.12 -23.26 -18.02
C ARG A 108 -34.61 -23.63 -18.02
N LYS A 109 -35.52 -22.66 -18.16
CA LYS A 109 -36.98 -22.91 -18.24
C LYS A 109 -37.48 -23.24 -19.66
N LEU A 110 -36.63 -23.11 -20.69
CA LEU A 110 -37.04 -23.33 -22.08
C LEU A 110 -36.61 -24.70 -22.65
N LEU A 111 -35.97 -25.53 -21.84
CA LEU A 111 -35.45 -26.84 -22.27
C LEU A 111 -36.03 -28.04 -21.50
N SER A 112 -37.02 -27.83 -20.62
CA SER A 112 -37.77 -28.93 -20.01
C SER A 112 -39.17 -28.99 -20.63
N THR A 113 -39.26 -29.57 -21.82
CA THR A 113 -40.50 -30.12 -22.40
C THR A 113 -40.47 -31.62 -22.24
#